data_AF-A0A957RNJ8-F1
#
_entry.id   AF-A0A957RNJ8-F1
#
_cell.length_a   1.000
_cell.length_b   1.000
_cell.length_c   1.000
_cell.angle_alpha   90.00
_cell.angle_beta   90.00
_cell.angle_gamma   90.00
#
_symmetry.space_group_name_H-M   'P 1'
#
loop_
_entity.id
_entity.type
_entity.pdbx_description
1 polymer ?
#
loop_
_entity_poly.entity_id
_entity_poly.type
_entity_poly.pdbx_seq_one_letter_code
_entity_poly.pdbx_strand_id
1 'polypeptide(L)'
;GLCLPWSYSAMTKQTHRRTELQQRIASALQNAPPQPDGTYAAADVGSLLHELSVYHEELEFQNDELRAAQAQLQALNERYADLFNRAPIGYLVIDSEHYVLLANEPIAEMLRVEVKALMGRPLTRFVDPESQDALYLHLRGIGDQTQARSTELTLSGNGRRVPVRVESVPDLHSGNLYTRMAIIDISQEFTARYALRESEERYRLMFEMADDIVLVCSLDDRHATDRIVEANNAACRSLGYTRAELVGSPAALLTDGTLFVPDTVR
;
A
#
# COMPACT_ATOMS: atom_id res chain seq x y z
N GLY A 1 -7.10 4.54 26.42
CA GLY A 1 -7.69 3.73 27.50
C GLY A 1 -9.13 3.43 27.14
N LEU A 2 -9.42 2.19 26.79
CA LEU A 2 -10.77 1.67 26.57
C LEU A 2 -10.73 0.21 27.05
N CYS A 3 -11.15 0.01 28.29
CA CYS A 3 -11.29 -1.30 28.92
C CYS A 3 -12.66 -1.85 28.47
N LEU A 4 -12.67 -2.96 27.72
CA LEU A 4 -13.89 -3.55 27.17
C LEU A 4 -14.72 -4.26 28.28
N PRO A 5 -16.07 -4.19 28.26
CA PRO A 5 -16.95 -4.69 29.34
C PRO A 5 -17.07 -6.22 29.45
N TRP A 6 -16.36 -6.99 28.63
CA TRP A 6 -16.55 -8.45 28.51
C TRP A 6 -15.73 -9.25 29.53
N SER A 7 -14.70 -8.66 30.13
CA SER A 7 -13.90 -9.29 31.20
C SER A 7 -14.67 -9.43 32.52
N TYR A 8 -15.71 -8.61 32.75
CA TYR A 8 -16.45 -8.65 34.01
C TYR A 8 -17.41 -9.84 34.13
N SER A 9 -17.99 -10.36 33.05
CA SER A 9 -19.07 -11.38 33.15
C SER A 9 -18.55 -12.83 33.25
N ALA A 10 -17.44 -13.17 32.59
CA ALA A 10 -16.81 -14.48 32.74
C ALA A 10 -16.10 -14.62 34.10
N MET A 11 -15.43 -13.54 34.53
CA MET A 11 -14.70 -13.50 35.79
C MET A 11 -15.63 -13.48 37.01
N THR A 12 -16.82 -12.86 36.91
CA THR A 12 -17.88 -12.93 37.95
C THR A 12 -18.54 -14.30 38.04
N LYS A 13 -18.79 -14.99 36.93
CA LYS A 13 -19.29 -16.38 36.94
C LYS A 13 -18.29 -17.36 37.56
N GLN A 14 -17.00 -17.21 37.25
CA GLN A 14 -15.94 -18.03 37.85
C GLN A 14 -15.73 -17.73 39.34
N THR A 15 -15.79 -16.48 39.76
CA THR A 15 -15.69 -16.13 41.19
C THR A 15 -16.91 -16.58 41.98
N HIS A 16 -18.14 -16.42 41.49
CA HIS A 16 -19.33 -16.95 42.16
C HIS A 16 -19.27 -18.47 42.35
N ARG A 17 -18.92 -19.22 41.28
CA ARG A 17 -18.81 -20.68 41.35
C ARG A 17 -17.68 -21.17 42.26
N ARG A 18 -16.54 -20.48 42.28
CA ARG A 18 -15.44 -20.77 43.23
C ARG A 18 -15.88 -20.55 44.68
N THR A 19 -16.64 -19.49 44.93
CA THR A 19 -17.14 -19.16 46.27
C THR A 19 -18.19 -20.17 46.74
N GLU A 20 -19.07 -20.60 45.84
CA GLU A 20 -20.11 -21.60 46.08
C GLU A 20 -19.51 -22.99 46.37
N LEU A 21 -18.45 -23.38 45.65
CA LEU A 21 -17.72 -24.63 45.90
C LEU A 21 -16.96 -24.60 47.23
N GLN A 22 -16.29 -23.48 47.55
CA GLN A 22 -15.66 -23.29 48.86
C GLN A 22 -16.66 -23.35 50.00
N GLN A 23 -17.85 -22.78 49.81
CA GLN A 23 -18.95 -22.86 50.78
C GLN A 23 -19.50 -24.28 50.92
N ARG A 24 -19.64 -25.03 49.82
CA ARG A 24 -20.08 -26.44 49.86
C ARG A 24 -19.05 -27.34 50.54
N ILE A 25 -17.76 -27.19 50.23
CA ILE A 25 -16.65 -27.90 50.90
C ILE A 25 -16.61 -27.55 52.39
N ALA A 26 -16.71 -26.27 52.75
CA ALA A 26 -16.74 -25.83 54.15
C ALA A 26 -17.96 -26.39 54.89
N SER A 27 -19.13 -26.41 54.24
CA SER A 27 -20.36 -26.96 54.82
C SER A 27 -20.31 -28.49 54.97
N ALA A 28 -19.67 -29.21 54.04
CA ALA A 28 -19.48 -30.65 54.12
C ALA A 28 -18.50 -31.04 55.24
N LEU A 29 -17.43 -30.25 55.43
CA LEU A 29 -16.49 -30.42 56.55
C LEU A 29 -17.11 -30.03 57.91
N GLN A 30 -18.08 -29.10 57.94
CA GLN A 30 -18.78 -28.71 59.18
C GLN A 30 -19.93 -29.65 59.56
N ASN A 31 -20.62 -30.24 58.58
CA ASN A 31 -21.84 -31.04 58.82
C ASN A 31 -21.59 -32.56 58.84
N ALA A 32 -20.38 -33.03 58.52
CA ALA A 32 -20.00 -34.42 58.70
C ALA A 32 -19.43 -34.58 60.13
N PRO A 33 -20.20 -35.09 61.11
CA PRO A 33 -19.61 -35.40 62.41
C PRO A 33 -18.49 -36.43 62.19
N PRO A 34 -17.33 -36.28 62.85
CA PRO A 34 -16.33 -37.33 62.82
C PRO A 34 -16.99 -38.62 63.32
N GLN A 35 -16.74 -39.74 62.65
CA GLN A 35 -17.00 -41.04 63.26
C GLN A 35 -16.25 -41.09 64.61
N PRO A 36 -16.71 -41.87 65.60
CA PRO A 36 -16.13 -41.88 66.95
C PRO A 36 -14.61 -42.11 67.02
N ASP A 37 -13.98 -42.58 65.94
CA ASP A 37 -12.53 -42.77 65.77
C ASP A 37 -11.79 -41.58 65.09
N GLY A 38 -12.47 -40.44 64.84
CA GLY A 38 -11.89 -39.25 64.19
C GLY A 38 -11.87 -39.30 62.66
N THR A 39 -12.49 -40.30 62.05
CA THR A 39 -12.54 -40.50 60.58
C THR A 39 -13.82 -39.95 59.96
N TYR A 40 -13.69 -39.27 58.82
CA TYR A 40 -14.84 -38.88 57.98
C TYR A 40 -15.31 -40.08 57.15
N ALA A 41 -16.60 -40.14 56.77
CA ALA A 41 -17.08 -41.17 55.85
C ALA A 41 -16.32 -41.06 54.51
N ALA A 42 -15.52 -42.08 54.19
CA ALA A 42 -14.64 -42.09 53.01
C ALA A 42 -15.38 -41.82 51.68
N ALA A 43 -16.68 -42.09 51.63
CA ALA A 43 -17.54 -41.84 50.48
C ALA A 43 -17.74 -40.35 50.16
N ASP A 44 -17.86 -39.47 51.17
CA ASP A 44 -18.15 -38.04 50.96
C ASP A 44 -16.89 -37.25 50.58
N VAL A 45 -15.75 -37.58 51.20
CA VAL A 45 -14.44 -36.98 50.87
C VAL A 45 -13.99 -37.40 49.46
N GLY A 46 -14.22 -38.66 49.09
CA GLY A 46 -13.90 -39.16 47.74
C GLY A 46 -14.70 -38.46 46.64
N SER A 47 -15.99 -38.19 46.87
CA SER A 47 -16.83 -37.48 45.89
C SER A 47 -16.40 -36.02 45.70
N LEU A 48 -16.07 -35.31 46.78
CA LEU A 48 -15.59 -33.93 46.73
C LEU A 48 -14.21 -33.82 46.07
N LEU A 49 -13.31 -34.77 46.36
CA LEU A 49 -12.01 -34.84 45.69
C LEU A 49 -12.15 -35.13 44.21
N HIS A 50 -13.06 -36.05 43.82
CA HIS A 50 -13.35 -36.32 42.42
C HIS A 50 -13.90 -35.09 41.69
N GLU A 51 -14.88 -34.40 42.29
CA GLU A 51 -15.45 -33.17 41.72
C GLU A 51 -14.39 -32.06 41.54
N LEU A 52 -13.50 -31.89 42.54
CA LEU A 52 -12.36 -30.97 42.45
C LEU A 52 -11.38 -31.35 41.34
N SER A 53 -11.05 -32.64 41.19
CA SER A 53 -10.16 -33.12 40.13
C SER A 53 -10.75 -32.86 38.75
N VAL A 54 -12.04 -33.15 38.54
CA VAL A 54 -12.72 -32.89 37.26
C VAL A 54 -12.71 -31.39 36.93
N TYR A 55 -12.96 -30.52 37.91
CA TYR A 55 -12.89 -29.07 37.67
C TYR A 55 -11.47 -28.58 37.41
N HIS A 56 -10.48 -29.17 38.08
CA HIS A 56 -9.08 -28.82 37.85
C HIS A 56 -8.67 -29.19 36.43
N GLU A 57 -9.02 -30.40 35.97
CA GLU A 57 -8.81 -30.86 34.60
C GLU A 57 -9.50 -29.94 33.57
N GLU A 58 -10.75 -29.54 33.81
CA GLU A 58 -11.49 -28.63 32.94
C GLU A 58 -10.84 -27.23 32.87
N LEU A 59 -10.37 -26.70 34.01
CA LEU A 59 -9.69 -25.40 34.04
C LEU A 59 -8.34 -25.44 33.33
N GLU A 60 -7.59 -26.53 33.48
CA GLU A 60 -6.34 -26.73 32.75
C GLU A 60 -6.59 -26.79 31.25
N PHE A 61 -7.62 -27.53 30.82
CA PHE A 61 -8.03 -27.58 29.42
C PHE A 61 -8.37 -26.20 28.86
N GLN A 62 -9.19 -25.41 29.57
CA GLN A 62 -9.53 -24.04 29.16
C GLN A 62 -8.32 -23.10 29.13
N ASN A 63 -7.38 -23.28 30.07
CA ASN A 63 -6.15 -22.50 30.10
C ASN A 63 -5.27 -22.80 28.88
N ASP A 64 -5.13 -24.07 28.53
CA ASP A 64 -4.36 -24.52 27.39
C ASP A 64 -5.01 -24.09 26.06
N GLU A 65 -6.34 -24.17 25.96
CA GLU A 65 -7.08 -23.65 24.80
C GLU A 65 -6.90 -22.13 24.65
N LEU A 66 -6.98 -21.38 25.76
CA LEU A 66 -6.75 -19.92 25.75
C LEU A 66 -5.32 -19.59 25.35
N ARG A 67 -4.33 -20.31 25.87
CA ARG A 67 -2.92 -20.14 25.49
C ARG A 67 -2.70 -20.44 24.02
N ALA A 68 -3.31 -21.51 23.50
CA ALA A 68 -3.23 -21.86 22.09
C ALA A 68 -3.84 -20.76 21.21
N ALA A 69 -5.02 -20.23 21.58
CA ALA A 69 -5.66 -19.12 20.87
C ALA A 69 -4.82 -17.83 20.93
N GLN A 70 -4.24 -17.49 22.08
CA GLN A 70 -3.33 -16.35 22.23
C GLN A 70 -2.07 -16.50 21.37
N ALA A 71 -1.46 -17.68 21.36
CA ALA A 71 -0.30 -17.98 20.53
C ALA A 71 -0.63 -17.88 19.04
N GLN A 72 -1.81 -18.35 18.61
CA GLN A 72 -2.27 -18.21 17.23
C GLN A 72 -2.48 -16.74 16.83
N LEU A 73 -3.12 -15.94 17.69
CA LEU A 73 -3.30 -14.51 17.46
C LEU A 73 -1.97 -13.77 17.37
N GLN A 74 -1.03 -14.11 18.25
CA GLN A 74 0.31 -13.52 18.23
C GLN A 74 1.04 -13.88 16.93
N ALA A 75 1.03 -15.15 16.53
CA ALA A 75 1.65 -15.60 15.28
C ALA A 75 1.04 -14.93 14.04
N LEU A 76 -0.29 -14.75 14.02
CA LEU A 76 -0.97 -14.01 12.95
C LEU A 76 -0.57 -12.54 12.94
N ASN A 77 -0.56 -11.86 14.09
CA ASN A 77 -0.16 -10.46 14.19
C ASN A 77 1.29 -10.25 13.74
N GLU A 78 2.20 -11.13 14.15
CA GLU A 78 3.61 -11.10 13.70
C GLU A 78 3.70 -11.27 12.18
N ARG A 79 2.96 -12.22 11.60
CA ARG A 79 2.90 -12.41 10.15
C ARG A 79 2.34 -11.19 9.41
N TYR A 80 1.29 -10.56 9.93
CA TYR A 80 0.72 -9.35 9.34
C TYR A 80 1.69 -8.17 9.43
N ALA A 81 2.35 -7.98 10.59
CA ALA A 81 3.35 -6.94 10.77
C ALA A 81 4.54 -7.12 9.82
N ASP A 82 4.94 -8.38 9.55
CA ASP A 82 6.00 -8.69 8.61
C ASP A 82 5.63 -8.31 7.17
N LEU A 83 4.45 -8.74 6.71
CA LEU A 83 3.94 -8.38 5.37
C LEU A 83 3.79 -6.86 5.21
N PHE A 84 3.36 -6.18 6.26
CA PHE A 84 3.14 -4.75 6.29
C PHE A 84 4.45 -3.94 6.21
N ASN A 85 5.47 -4.34 6.98
CA ASN A 85 6.73 -3.61 7.10
C ASN A 85 7.79 -4.04 6.08
N ARG A 86 7.67 -5.23 5.48
CA ARG A 86 8.61 -5.70 4.44
C ARG A 86 8.14 -5.48 3.01
N ALA A 87 6.91 -4.99 2.81
CA ALA A 87 6.45 -4.65 1.47
C ALA A 87 7.32 -3.52 0.89
N PRO A 88 7.74 -3.58 -0.39
CA PRO A 88 8.52 -2.52 -1.04
C PRO A 88 7.65 -1.30 -1.41
N ILE A 89 6.59 -1.05 -0.65
CA ILE A 89 5.57 -0.03 -0.88
C ILE A 89 5.33 0.67 0.45
N GLY A 90 5.34 2.00 0.42
CA GLY A 90 4.95 2.80 1.57
C GLY A 90 3.46 2.62 1.84
N TYR A 91 3.07 2.23 3.05
CA TYR A 91 1.68 2.09 3.41
C TYR A 91 1.33 3.10 4.49
N LEU A 92 0.20 3.75 4.29
CA LEU A 92 -0.25 4.81 5.19
C LEU A 92 -1.78 4.76 5.33
N VAL A 93 -2.28 5.00 6.55
CA VAL A 93 -3.70 5.17 6.82
C VAL A 93 -3.90 6.57 7.40
N ILE A 94 -4.84 7.32 6.85
CA ILE A 94 -5.28 8.61 7.39
C ILE A 94 -6.72 8.58 7.86
N ASP A 95 -7.04 9.46 8.81
CA ASP A 95 -8.43 9.76 9.19
C ASP A 95 -9.10 10.76 8.23
N SER A 96 -10.34 11.13 8.53
CA SER A 96 -11.13 12.11 7.80
C SER A 96 -10.57 13.54 7.83
N GLU A 97 -9.69 13.84 8.78
CA GLU A 97 -8.99 15.12 8.88
C GLU A 97 -7.60 15.07 8.23
N HIS A 98 -7.25 13.94 7.61
CA HIS A 98 -5.99 13.66 6.92
C HIS A 98 -4.77 13.55 7.83
N TYR A 99 -4.98 13.22 9.11
CA TYR A 99 -3.89 12.87 10.03
C TYR A 99 -3.50 11.41 9.85
N VAL A 100 -2.19 11.16 9.86
CA VAL A 100 -1.62 9.81 9.74
C VAL A 100 -1.93 9.00 11.01
N LEU A 101 -2.73 7.95 10.87
CA LEU A 101 -3.06 7.01 11.93
C LEU A 101 -2.11 5.82 11.97
N LEU A 102 -1.55 5.45 10.82
CA LEU A 102 -0.71 4.28 10.68
C LEU A 102 0.24 4.48 9.52
N ALA A 103 1.51 4.10 9.69
CA ALA A 103 2.53 4.12 8.65
C ALA A 103 3.45 2.90 8.79
N ASN A 104 3.92 2.34 7.68
CA ASN A 104 4.93 1.28 7.68
C ASN A 104 6.37 1.83 7.66
N GLU A 105 7.34 0.95 7.90
CA GLU A 105 8.77 1.32 7.83
C GLU A 105 9.19 1.83 6.42
N PRO A 106 8.77 1.21 5.29
CA PRO A 106 9.09 1.70 3.95
C PRO A 106 8.75 3.17 3.68
N ILE A 107 7.59 3.68 4.13
CA ILE A 107 7.26 5.10 3.92
C ILE A 107 8.16 6.03 4.75
N ALA A 108 8.52 5.61 5.96
CA ALA A 108 9.46 6.32 6.82
C ALA A 108 10.87 6.38 6.19
N GLU A 109 11.35 5.27 5.63
CA GLU A 109 12.62 5.20 4.90
C GLU A 109 12.63 6.06 3.62
N MET A 110 11.54 6.03 2.84
CA MET A 110 11.39 6.89 1.65
C MET A 110 11.53 8.37 2.02
N LEU A 111 10.86 8.79 3.09
CA LEU A 111 10.84 10.17 3.59
C LEU A 111 12.04 10.53 4.48
N ARG A 112 12.89 9.56 4.85
CA ARG A 112 13.99 9.71 5.83
C ARG A 112 13.54 10.32 7.17
N VAL A 113 12.36 9.93 7.64
CA VAL A 113 11.80 10.33 8.92
C VAL A 113 11.50 9.09 9.74
N GLU A 114 11.46 9.20 11.06
CA GLU A 114 10.99 8.09 11.89
C GLU A 114 9.49 7.90 11.74
N VAL A 115 9.00 6.65 11.80
CA VAL A 115 7.56 6.34 11.80
C VAL A 115 6.81 7.16 12.86
N LYS A 116 7.38 7.30 14.07
CA LYS A 116 6.80 8.11 15.16
C LYS A 116 6.61 9.59 14.81
N ALA A 117 7.42 10.13 13.90
CA ALA A 117 7.29 11.51 13.44
C ALA A 117 6.15 11.68 12.42
N LEU A 118 5.77 10.61 11.71
CA LEU A 118 4.62 10.58 10.81
C LEU A 118 3.31 10.50 11.59
N MET A 119 3.26 9.65 12.61
CA MET A 119 2.05 9.36 13.38
C MET A 119 1.42 10.60 14.02
N GLY A 120 0.12 10.77 13.85
CA GLY A 120 -0.67 11.88 14.38
C GLY A 120 -0.33 13.24 13.77
N ARG A 121 0.37 13.28 12.64
CA ARG A 121 0.67 14.51 11.89
C ARG A 121 -0.17 14.58 10.61
N PRO A 122 -0.47 15.78 10.11
CA PRO A 122 -1.18 15.92 8.85
C PRO A 122 -0.29 15.45 7.69
N LEU A 123 -0.86 14.66 6.77
CA LEU A 123 -0.14 14.13 5.60
C LEU A 123 0.47 15.25 4.74
N THR A 124 -0.22 16.40 4.64
CA THR A 124 0.24 17.59 3.91
C THR A 124 1.63 18.04 4.31
N ARG A 125 2.07 17.82 5.56
CA ARG A 125 3.43 18.18 6.01
C ARG A 125 4.53 17.42 5.27
N PHE A 126 4.23 16.23 4.76
CA PHE A 126 5.18 15.34 4.09
C PHE A 126 5.00 15.33 2.56
N VAL A 127 4.23 16.28 2.02
CA VAL A 127 4.03 16.48 0.59
C VAL A 127 4.75 17.75 0.15
N ASP A 128 5.40 17.68 -1.00
CA ASP A 128 6.06 18.85 -1.56
C ASP A 128 5.07 19.99 -1.82
N PRO A 129 5.44 21.26 -1.59
CA PRO A 129 4.54 22.40 -1.84
C PRO A 129 3.90 22.41 -3.23
N GLU A 130 4.64 22.01 -4.26
CA GLU A 130 4.14 21.97 -5.66
C GLU A 130 3.10 20.86 -5.88
N SER A 131 3.08 19.84 -5.02
CA SER A 131 2.15 18.70 -5.08
C SER A 131 0.98 18.81 -4.11
N GLN A 132 0.85 19.89 -3.34
CA GLN A 132 -0.25 20.08 -2.38
C GLN A 132 -1.62 20.16 -3.07
N ASP A 133 -1.71 20.87 -4.20
CA ASP A 133 -2.95 20.99 -4.97
C ASP A 133 -3.39 19.64 -5.53
N ALA A 134 -2.44 18.85 -6.02
CA ALA A 134 -2.69 17.51 -6.52
C ALA A 134 -3.16 16.56 -5.39
N LEU A 135 -2.57 16.66 -4.19
CA LEU A 135 -3.04 15.93 -3.02
C LEU A 135 -4.47 16.35 -2.63
N TYR A 136 -4.77 17.65 -2.61
CA TYR A 136 -6.10 18.15 -2.29
C TYR A 136 -7.16 17.60 -3.27
N LEU A 137 -6.88 17.65 -4.56
CA LEU A 137 -7.76 17.09 -5.60
C LEU A 137 -7.88 15.56 -5.50
N HIS A 138 -6.81 14.88 -5.09
CA HIS A 138 -6.82 13.45 -4.84
C HIS A 138 -7.77 13.10 -3.68
N LEU A 139 -7.59 13.73 -2.52
CA LEU A 139 -8.36 13.47 -1.31
C LEU A 139 -9.84 13.84 -1.46
N ARG A 140 -10.13 14.99 -2.04
CA ARG A 140 -11.51 15.43 -2.31
C ARG A 140 -12.27 14.43 -3.17
N GLY A 141 -11.58 13.80 -4.12
CA GLY A 141 -12.18 12.85 -5.03
C GLY A 141 -12.45 11.45 -4.45
N ILE A 142 -11.91 11.14 -3.27
CA ILE A 142 -12.12 9.84 -2.59
C ILE A 142 -13.48 9.80 -1.88
N GLY A 143 -13.92 10.92 -1.29
CA GLY A 143 -15.18 10.99 -0.54
C GLY A 143 -16.44 10.69 -1.37
N ASP A 144 -16.35 10.84 -2.69
CA ASP A 144 -17.49 10.68 -3.61
C ASP A 144 -17.51 9.31 -4.35
N GLN A 145 -16.48 8.45 -4.19
CA GLN A 145 -16.33 7.23 -4.99
C GLN A 145 -15.89 6.01 -4.16
N THR A 146 -16.45 4.84 -4.46
CA THR A 146 -16.02 3.54 -3.90
C THR A 146 -14.79 2.94 -4.59
N GLN A 147 -14.23 3.62 -5.59
CA GLN A 147 -13.14 3.09 -6.42
C GLN A 147 -11.78 3.64 -6.01
N ALA A 148 -10.74 2.81 -6.18
CA ALA A 148 -9.35 3.21 -5.95
C ALA A 148 -8.96 4.39 -6.85
N ARG A 149 -8.31 5.39 -6.27
CA ARG A 149 -7.81 6.57 -7.00
C ARG A 149 -6.30 6.55 -7.04
N SER A 150 -5.72 6.80 -8.21
CA SER A 150 -4.26 6.86 -8.40
C SER A 150 -3.84 8.28 -8.81
N THR A 151 -2.78 8.82 -8.21
CA THR A 151 -2.22 10.14 -8.55
C THR A 151 -0.73 10.18 -8.29
N GLU A 152 0.04 10.79 -9.19
CA GLU A 152 1.48 11.02 -9.01
C GLU A 152 1.69 12.32 -8.22
N LEU A 153 2.49 12.25 -7.15
CA LEU A 153 2.81 13.35 -6.25
C LEU A 153 4.31 13.35 -5.95
N THR A 154 4.84 14.46 -5.48
CA THR A 154 6.17 14.47 -4.86
C THR A 154 6.02 14.53 -3.35
N LEU A 155 6.55 13.54 -2.65
CA LEU A 155 6.68 13.59 -1.20
C LEU A 155 7.96 14.30 -0.79
N SER A 156 7.92 14.98 0.35
CA SER A 156 9.06 15.69 0.93
C SER A 156 9.21 15.36 2.42
N GLY A 157 10.39 14.87 2.80
CA GLY A 157 10.72 14.56 4.19
C GLY A 157 12.21 14.77 4.45
N ASN A 158 12.55 15.48 5.53
CA ASN A 158 13.94 15.75 5.95
C ASN A 158 14.88 16.19 4.80
N GLY A 159 14.39 17.06 3.91
CA GLY A 159 15.16 17.60 2.78
C GLY A 159 15.28 16.67 1.56
N ARG A 160 14.70 15.46 1.60
CA ARG A 160 14.60 14.56 0.45
C ARG A 160 13.25 14.75 -0.24
N ARG A 161 13.27 14.90 -1.56
CA ARG A 161 12.10 14.85 -2.43
C ARG A 161 12.06 13.50 -3.14
N VAL A 162 10.91 12.84 -3.16
CA VAL A 162 10.72 11.55 -3.82
C VAL A 162 9.44 11.60 -4.65
N PRO A 163 9.51 11.41 -5.98
CA PRO A 163 8.31 11.25 -6.78
C PRO A 163 7.67 9.89 -6.46
N VAL A 164 6.38 9.92 -6.16
CA VAL A 164 5.60 8.74 -5.80
C VAL A 164 4.31 8.68 -6.60
N ARG A 165 3.78 7.47 -6.76
CA ARG A 165 2.40 7.22 -7.14
C ARG A 165 1.63 6.83 -5.89
N VAL A 166 0.55 7.56 -5.60
CA VAL A 166 -0.32 7.32 -4.46
C VAL A 166 -1.61 6.69 -4.93
N GLU A 167 -1.89 5.51 -4.42
CA GLU A 167 -3.12 4.77 -4.64
C GLU A 167 -3.93 4.73 -3.35
N SER A 168 -5.13 5.30 -3.38
CA SER A 168 -5.96 5.45 -2.19
C SER A 168 -7.31 4.78 -2.35
N VAL A 169 -7.76 4.15 -1.27
CA VAL A 169 -9.06 3.49 -1.17
C VAL A 169 -9.75 3.96 0.12
N PRO A 170 -11.00 4.43 0.04
CA PRO A 170 -11.77 4.75 1.24
C PRO A 170 -12.12 3.48 2.02
N ASP A 171 -12.10 3.59 3.34
CA ASP A 171 -12.41 2.51 4.27
C ASP A 171 -13.36 3.04 5.36
N LEU A 172 -14.60 2.58 5.34
CA LEU A 172 -15.58 2.94 6.37
C LEU A 172 -15.50 1.94 7.50
N HIS A 173 -15.08 2.39 8.68
CA HIS A 173 -15.01 1.56 9.86
C HIS A 173 -15.69 2.24 11.04
N SER A 174 -16.68 1.56 11.63
CA SER A 174 -17.43 2.05 12.80
C SER A 174 -18.02 3.47 12.63
N GLY A 175 -18.43 3.84 11.42
CA GLY A 175 -19.01 5.15 11.11
C GLY A 175 -17.99 6.26 10.83
N ASN A 176 -16.69 5.98 10.98
CA ASN A 176 -15.62 6.91 10.62
C ASN A 176 -15.06 6.55 9.23
N LEU A 177 -14.80 7.58 8.42
CA LEU A 177 -14.13 7.45 7.14
C LEU A 177 -12.62 7.48 7.36
N TYR A 178 -11.97 6.39 6.99
CA TYR A 178 -10.52 6.28 6.89
C TYR A 178 -10.12 6.19 5.42
N THR A 179 -8.89 6.58 5.11
CA THR A 179 -8.33 6.38 3.77
C THR A 179 -7.06 5.57 3.89
N ARG A 180 -7.04 4.41 3.21
CA ARG A 180 -5.86 3.56 3.11
C ARG A 180 -5.11 3.94 1.84
N MET A 181 -3.82 4.17 1.96
CA MET A 181 -2.96 4.67 0.89
C MET A 181 -1.78 3.73 0.70
N ALA A 182 -1.54 3.32 -0.54
CA ALA A 182 -0.31 2.71 -1.00
C ALA A 182 0.52 3.76 -1.75
N ILE A 183 1.78 3.89 -1.38
CA ILE A 183 2.72 4.90 -1.85
C ILE A 183 3.87 4.17 -2.52
N ILE A 184 3.92 4.28 -3.83
CA ILE A 184 4.86 3.56 -4.68
C ILE A 184 5.93 4.55 -5.12
N ASP A 185 7.20 4.28 -4.80
CA ASP A 185 8.32 5.09 -5.30
C ASP A 185 8.45 4.90 -6.82
N ILE A 186 8.30 5.98 -7.57
CA ILE A 186 8.40 5.98 -9.03
C ILE A 186 9.67 6.71 -9.50
N SER A 187 10.68 6.88 -8.66
CA SER A 187 11.93 7.58 -9.00
C SER A 187 12.62 7.00 -10.23
N GLN A 188 12.65 5.68 -10.35
CA GLN A 188 13.25 5.01 -11.52
C GLN A 188 12.45 5.26 -12.79
N GLU A 189 11.12 5.15 -12.71
CA GLU A 189 10.22 5.42 -13.84
C GLU A 189 10.30 6.89 -14.27
N PHE A 190 10.30 7.81 -13.31
CA PHE A 190 10.40 9.24 -13.52
C PHE A 190 11.73 9.61 -14.18
N THR A 191 12.85 9.05 -13.70
CA THR A 191 14.18 9.28 -14.27
C THR A 191 14.27 8.75 -15.70
N ALA A 192 13.74 7.55 -15.97
CA ALA A 192 13.71 6.98 -17.31
C ALA A 192 12.85 7.82 -18.27
N ARG A 193 11.66 8.25 -17.84
CA ARG A 193 10.77 9.13 -18.62
C ARG A 193 11.42 10.48 -18.91
N TYR A 194 12.13 11.06 -17.94
CA TYR A 194 12.84 12.32 -18.12
C TYR A 194 14.02 12.18 -19.08
N ALA A 195 14.86 11.16 -18.89
CA ALA A 195 16.00 10.89 -19.76
C ALA A 195 15.58 10.63 -21.22
N LEU A 196 14.47 9.91 -21.42
CA LEU A 196 13.89 9.70 -22.75
C LEU A 196 13.47 11.03 -23.37
N ARG A 197 12.70 11.87 -22.66
CA ARG A 197 12.29 13.19 -23.14
C ARG A 197 13.48 14.08 -23.48
N GLU A 198 14.47 14.14 -22.60
CA GLU A 198 15.69 14.94 -22.84
C GLU A 198 16.44 14.44 -24.08
N SER A 199 16.51 13.12 -24.29
CA SER A 199 17.14 12.54 -25.48
C SER A 199 16.35 12.83 -26.76
N GLU A 200 15.01 12.80 -26.71
CA GLU A 200 14.15 13.14 -27.84
C GLU A 200 14.24 14.62 -28.21
N GLU A 201 14.25 15.51 -27.21
CA GLU A 201 14.41 16.96 -27.43
C GLU A 201 15.79 17.27 -27.98
N ARG A 202 16.85 16.65 -27.44
CA ARG A 202 18.20 16.81 -27.94
C ARG A 202 18.35 16.27 -29.37
N TYR A 203 17.79 15.09 -29.65
CA TYR A 203 17.73 14.53 -31.01
C TYR A 203 17.02 15.49 -31.94
N ARG A 204 15.83 15.98 -31.57
CA ARG A 204 15.05 16.91 -32.38
C ARG A 204 15.81 18.20 -32.67
N LEU A 205 16.45 18.80 -31.67
CA LEU A 205 17.24 20.01 -31.86
C LEU A 205 18.45 19.75 -32.78
N MET A 206 19.21 18.68 -32.55
CA MET A 206 20.36 18.34 -33.39
C MET A 206 19.95 18.03 -34.84
N PHE A 207 18.89 17.25 -35.01
CA PHE A 207 18.35 16.90 -36.31
C PHE A 207 17.88 18.14 -37.07
N GLU A 208 17.07 18.99 -36.43
CA GLU A 208 16.46 20.17 -37.05
C GLU A 208 17.43 21.32 -37.32
N MET A 209 18.47 21.46 -36.49
CA MET A 209 19.49 22.51 -36.61
C MET A 209 20.69 22.10 -37.46
N ALA A 210 20.84 20.82 -37.82
CA ALA A 210 21.91 20.40 -38.71
C ALA A 210 21.81 21.14 -40.06
N ASP A 211 22.94 21.67 -40.53
CA ASP A 211 23.03 22.34 -41.84
C ASP A 211 23.06 21.35 -43.01
N ASP A 212 23.49 20.11 -42.75
CA ASP A 212 23.48 19.03 -43.72
C ASP A 212 22.05 18.50 -43.93
N ILE A 213 21.76 18.06 -45.16
CA ILE A 213 20.52 17.33 -45.49
C ILE A 213 20.55 15.99 -44.74
N VAL A 214 19.62 15.81 -43.80
CA VAL A 214 19.43 14.54 -43.10
C VAL A 214 18.03 14.00 -43.39
N LEU A 215 18.00 12.77 -43.92
CA LEU A 215 16.78 12.00 -44.17
C LEU A 215 16.88 10.67 -43.42
N VAL A 216 15.85 10.33 -42.67
CA VAL A 216 15.70 9.02 -42.04
C VAL A 216 14.73 8.22 -42.88
N CYS A 217 15.15 7.07 -43.38
CA CYS A 217 14.34 6.20 -44.24
C CYS A 217 14.02 4.88 -43.52
N SER A 218 12.79 4.40 -43.68
CA SER A 218 12.41 3.05 -43.26
C SER A 218 12.88 2.07 -44.33
N LEU A 219 13.63 1.07 -43.89
CA LEU A 219 13.95 -0.11 -44.68
C LEU A 219 12.81 -1.12 -44.45
N ASP A 220 11.85 -1.17 -45.37
CA ASP A 220 10.73 -2.10 -45.29
C ASP A 220 10.90 -3.15 -46.41
N ASP A 221 11.44 -4.32 -46.08
CA ASP A 221 11.72 -5.41 -47.04
C ASP A 221 10.47 -5.87 -47.83
N ARG A 222 9.27 -5.48 -47.40
CA ARG A 222 7.99 -5.84 -48.02
C ARG A 222 7.51 -4.87 -49.09
N HIS A 223 7.97 -3.62 -49.07
CA HIS A 223 7.64 -2.63 -50.08
C HIS A 223 8.92 -2.30 -50.86
N ALA A 224 8.90 -2.44 -52.19
CA ALA A 224 10.07 -2.31 -53.06
C ALA A 224 10.72 -0.91 -53.11
N THR A 225 10.39 0.01 -52.19
CA THR A 225 10.92 1.37 -52.13
C THR A 225 11.05 1.83 -50.67
N ASP A 226 12.27 2.18 -50.28
CA ASP A 226 12.56 2.84 -49.01
C ASP A 226 11.76 4.14 -48.92
N ARG A 227 11.06 4.36 -47.81
CA ARG A 227 10.25 5.56 -47.59
C ARG A 227 10.91 6.47 -46.58
N ILE A 228 10.90 7.76 -46.86
CA ILE A 228 11.38 8.79 -45.92
C ILE A 228 10.40 8.84 -44.74
N VAL A 229 10.89 8.63 -43.53
CA VAL A 229 10.13 8.71 -42.27
C VAL A 229 10.31 10.08 -41.62
N GLU A 230 11.52 10.64 -41.69
CA GLU A 230 11.81 11.99 -41.18
C GLU A 230 12.75 12.75 -42.12
N ALA A 231 12.55 14.07 -42.19
CA ALA A 231 13.40 14.99 -42.95
C ALA A 231 13.63 16.26 -42.13
N ASN A 232 14.89 16.68 -41.97
CA ASN A 232 15.22 17.89 -41.22
C ASN A 232 14.94 19.18 -42.01
N ASN A 233 15.06 20.33 -41.34
CA ASN A 233 14.84 21.62 -41.99
C ASN A 233 15.81 21.91 -43.15
N ALA A 234 17.07 21.46 -43.07
CA ALA A 234 18.02 21.62 -44.17
C ALA A 234 17.60 20.84 -45.41
N ALA A 235 17.10 19.60 -45.25
CA ALA A 235 16.51 18.83 -46.34
C ALA A 235 15.35 19.56 -47.01
N CYS A 236 14.42 20.10 -46.21
CA CYS A 236 13.28 20.84 -46.73
C CYS A 236 13.73 22.10 -47.51
N ARG A 237 14.65 22.90 -46.95
CA ARG A 237 15.15 24.13 -47.58
C ARG A 237 15.96 23.86 -48.85
N SER A 238 16.82 22.85 -48.82
CA SER A 238 17.75 22.56 -49.92
C SER A 238 17.07 21.83 -51.08
N LEU A 239 16.15 20.91 -50.77
CA LEU A 239 15.40 20.16 -51.77
C LEU A 239 14.16 20.91 -52.29
N GLY A 240 13.72 21.96 -51.58
CA GLY A 240 12.59 22.80 -52.00
C GLY A 240 11.21 22.20 -51.70
N TYR A 241 11.14 21.12 -50.92
CA TYR A 241 9.89 20.46 -50.53
C TYR A 241 9.56 20.72 -49.08
N THR A 242 8.28 20.69 -48.75
CA THR A 242 7.82 20.72 -47.35
C THR A 242 8.03 19.36 -46.69
N ARG A 243 8.12 19.36 -45.34
CA ARG A 243 8.19 18.10 -44.57
C ARG A 243 7.03 17.16 -44.90
N ALA A 244 5.82 17.69 -45.11
CA ALA A 244 4.64 16.88 -45.41
C ALA A 244 4.71 16.20 -46.79
N GLU A 245 5.44 16.78 -47.75
CA GLU A 245 5.66 16.19 -49.07
C GLU A 245 6.81 15.17 -49.06
N LEU A 246 7.84 15.40 -48.24
CA LEU A 246 8.98 14.49 -48.10
C LEU A 246 8.63 13.24 -47.28
N VAL A 247 7.97 13.40 -46.14
CA VAL A 247 7.65 12.26 -45.25
C VAL A 247 6.59 11.37 -45.91
N GLY A 248 6.89 10.07 -45.98
CA GLY A 248 6.10 9.06 -46.65
C GLY A 248 6.46 8.84 -48.12
N SER A 249 7.22 9.75 -48.74
CA SER A 249 7.64 9.63 -50.14
C SER A 249 8.79 8.65 -50.32
N PRO A 250 8.90 7.98 -51.50
CA PRO A 250 10.03 7.10 -51.80
C PRO A 250 11.35 7.87 -51.82
N ALA A 251 12.40 7.33 -51.21
CA ALA A 251 13.72 7.95 -51.20
C ALA A 251 14.36 8.04 -52.60
N ALA A 252 13.98 7.14 -53.52
CA ALA A 252 14.43 7.13 -54.92
C ALA A 252 14.04 8.38 -55.73
N LEU A 253 13.03 9.12 -55.26
CA LEU A 253 12.61 10.40 -55.82
C LEU A 253 13.74 11.45 -55.85
N LEU A 254 14.73 11.29 -54.97
CA LEU A 254 15.87 12.20 -54.85
C LEU A 254 17.08 11.78 -55.69
N THR A 255 17.13 10.54 -56.20
CA THR A 255 18.27 10.01 -56.97
C THR A 255 18.09 10.14 -58.48
N ASP A 256 16.85 10.17 -58.97
CA ASP A 256 16.58 10.03 -60.41
C ASP A 256 16.41 11.36 -61.17
N GLY A 257 16.60 12.52 -60.52
CA GLY A 257 16.49 13.84 -61.15
C GLY A 257 15.09 14.16 -61.72
N THR A 258 14.10 13.31 -61.42
CA THR A 258 12.72 13.47 -61.86
C THR A 258 11.95 14.22 -60.78
N LEU A 259 11.58 15.47 -61.08
CA LEU A 259 10.69 16.27 -60.26
C LEU A 259 9.39 15.52 -60.00
N PHE A 260 9.20 15.08 -58.77
CA PHE A 260 7.89 14.64 -58.30
C PHE A 260 7.02 15.87 -58.15
N VAL A 261 5.97 15.94 -58.96
CA VAL A 261 4.88 16.89 -58.77
C VAL A 261 3.84 16.16 -57.93
N PRO A 262 3.60 16.56 -56.66
CA PRO A 262 2.58 15.90 -55.85
C PRO A 262 1.21 16.05 -56.51
N ASP A 263 0.46 14.96 -56.62
CA ASP A 263 -0.89 14.88 -57.20
C ASP A 263 -1.99 15.63 -56.39
N THR A 264 -1.63 16.64 -55.58
CA THR A 264 -2.56 17.33 -54.66
C THR A 264 -3.05 18.70 -55.12
N VAL A 265 -3.05 18.95 -56.44
CA VAL A 265 -3.88 20.02 -57.02
C VAL A 265 -4.94 19.41 -57.94
N ARG A 266 -6.02 18.91 -57.34
CA ARG A 266 -7.35 18.82 -57.95
C ARG A 266 -8.41 19.19 -56.93
#